data_AF-A0A5D4H206-F1
#
_entry.id   AF-A0A5D4H206-F1
#
_cell.length_a   1.000
_cell.length_b   1.000
_cell.length_c   1.000
_cell.angle_alpha   90.00
_cell.angle_beta   90.00
_cell.angle_gamma   90.00
#
_symmetry.space_group_name_H-M   'P 1'
#
loop_
_entity.id
_entity.type
_entity.pdbx_description
1 polymer ?
#
loop_
_entity_poly.entity_id
_entity_poly.type
_entity_poly.pdbx_seq_one_letter_code
_entity_poly.pdbx_strand_id
1 'polypeptide(L)'
;MSSSDRSPVRRLALVAGLLLAVTAMAGCTVRPLYGDVTTSATGPQGAASAKLALVEIAPARDRVGQEVRNHLIFLMAGGKGQPANPAYRMQLSTSVRDARATSVNTRRVNLEPTAGIVTVRGSYVLTDAASGERISAGTRAVQAPYDLPIQEFAALRSVRNAEDRAARELAELLRLVVAQELEKATSTAEARPAATSPEEVEDIWRREDAEEPLLQ
;
A
#
# COMPACT_ATOMS: atom_id res chain seq x y z
N MET A 1 42.62 48.95 -20.00
CA MET A 1 43.34 47.87 -19.29
C MET A 1 42.44 47.37 -18.19
N SER A 2 41.88 46.17 -18.32
CA SER A 2 41.20 45.50 -17.21
C SER A 2 41.28 44.00 -17.49
N SER A 3 42.23 43.32 -16.83
CA SER A 3 42.29 41.88 -16.84
C SER A 3 42.15 41.40 -15.40
N SER A 4 41.01 40.75 -15.21
CA SER A 4 40.47 40.14 -14.02
C SER A 4 41.38 39.01 -13.51
N ASP A 5 42.12 39.28 -12.43
CA ASP A 5 42.91 38.28 -11.73
C ASP A 5 41.98 37.48 -10.79
N ARG A 6 41.29 36.47 -11.32
CA ARG A 6 40.45 35.54 -10.54
C ARG A 6 41.26 34.30 -10.22
N SER A 7 41.77 34.24 -9.00
CA SER A 7 42.63 33.17 -8.47
C SER A 7 42.08 31.75 -8.76
N PRO A 8 42.96 30.80 -9.13
CA PRO A 8 42.57 29.44 -9.53
C PRO A 8 41.88 28.67 -8.39
N VAL A 9 42.20 29.00 -7.15
CA VAL A 9 41.63 28.40 -5.92
C VAL A 9 40.14 28.68 -5.79
N ARG A 10 39.69 29.89 -6.17
CA ARG A 10 38.27 30.28 -6.09
C ARG A 10 37.42 29.61 -7.17
N ARG A 11 38.03 29.29 -8.33
CA ARG A 11 37.38 28.50 -9.39
C ARG A 11 37.25 27.03 -8.98
N LEU A 12 38.27 26.46 -8.35
CA LEU A 12 38.25 25.07 -7.86
C LEU A 12 37.19 24.86 -6.78
N ALA A 13 37.06 25.79 -5.84
CA ALA A 13 36.04 25.75 -4.78
C ALA A 13 34.61 25.83 -5.32
N LEU A 14 34.37 26.64 -6.36
CA LEU A 14 33.06 26.73 -7.03
C LEU A 14 32.70 25.43 -7.77
N VAL A 15 33.67 24.81 -8.44
CA VAL A 15 33.44 23.53 -9.15
C VAL A 15 33.18 22.39 -8.16
N ALA A 16 33.91 22.33 -7.04
CA ALA A 16 33.69 21.35 -5.99
C ALA A 16 32.30 21.52 -5.32
N GLY A 17 31.90 22.77 -5.04
CA GLY A 17 30.57 23.06 -4.50
C GLY A 17 29.43 22.67 -5.45
N LEU A 18 29.62 22.88 -6.76
CA LEU A 18 28.65 22.48 -7.78
C LEU A 18 28.54 20.95 -7.90
N LEU A 19 29.66 20.22 -7.86
CA LEU A 19 29.68 18.75 -7.89
C LEU A 19 29.01 18.13 -6.65
N LEU A 20 29.20 18.73 -5.48
CA LEU A 20 28.54 18.31 -4.24
C LEU A 20 27.02 18.58 -4.30
N ALA A 21 26.60 19.70 -4.89
CA ALA A 21 25.18 20.01 -5.07
C ALA A 21 24.49 19.08 -6.08
N VAL A 22 25.17 18.73 -7.17
CA VAL A 22 24.65 17.79 -8.19
C VAL A 22 24.50 16.37 -7.62
N THR A 23 25.44 15.91 -6.80
CA THR A 23 25.33 14.60 -6.13
C THR A 23 24.28 14.58 -5.03
N ALA A 24 24.08 15.69 -4.30
CA ALA A 24 23.00 15.81 -3.32
C ALA A 24 21.60 15.78 -3.96
N MET A 25 21.44 16.31 -5.19
CA MET A 25 20.17 16.22 -5.94
C MET A 25 19.94 14.84 -6.57
N ALA A 26 20.97 14.01 -6.74
CA ALA A 26 20.85 12.65 -7.27
C ALA A 26 20.25 11.64 -6.25
N GLY A 27 20.05 12.05 -4.99
CA GLY A 27 19.47 11.20 -3.94
C GLY A 27 17.95 11.01 -4.00
N CYS A 28 17.22 11.79 -4.79
CA CYS A 28 15.76 11.66 -4.94
C CYS A 28 15.41 10.58 -5.97
N THR A 29 15.58 9.30 -5.63
CA THR A 29 15.16 8.18 -6.49
C THR A 29 13.67 7.90 -6.33
N VAL A 30 12.87 8.32 -7.31
CA VAL A 30 11.45 7.93 -7.41
C VAL A 30 11.38 6.58 -8.13
N ARG A 31 10.97 5.54 -7.41
CA ARG A 31 10.74 4.21 -8.00
C ARG A 31 9.25 4.03 -8.29
N PRO A 32 8.85 3.93 -9.58
CA PRO A 32 7.46 3.66 -9.91
C PRO A 32 7.10 2.25 -9.47
N LEU A 33 5.99 2.10 -8.74
CA LEU A 33 5.51 0.80 -8.28
C LEU A 33 5.04 -0.10 -9.45
N TYR A 34 4.58 0.51 -10.55
CA TYR A 34 4.00 -0.19 -11.71
C TYR A 34 4.70 0.13 -13.05
N GLY A 35 5.89 0.73 -13.03
CA GLY A 35 6.57 1.14 -14.28
C GLY A 35 7.18 -0.05 -15.00
N ASP A 36 6.76 -0.31 -16.25
CA ASP A 36 7.44 -1.23 -17.17
C ASP A 36 8.84 -0.69 -17.50
N VAL A 37 9.86 -1.47 -17.16
CA VAL A 37 11.25 -1.17 -17.48
C VAL A 37 11.62 -1.95 -18.74
N THR A 38 11.36 -1.36 -19.90
CA THR A 38 11.89 -1.85 -21.18
C THR A 38 13.40 -1.60 -21.36
N THR A 39 14.12 -1.15 -20.32
CA THR A 39 15.56 -0.81 -20.39
C THR A 39 16.46 -1.47 -19.33
N SER A 40 15.97 -2.45 -18.56
CA SER A 40 16.79 -3.25 -17.63
C SER A 40 16.14 -4.61 -17.41
N ALA A 41 16.43 -5.53 -18.33
CA ALA A 41 15.88 -6.88 -18.41
C ALA A 41 16.37 -7.84 -17.29
N THR A 42 16.59 -7.37 -16.06
CA THR A 42 17.06 -8.19 -14.94
C THR A 42 16.73 -7.61 -13.55
N GLY A 43 15.71 -6.76 -13.44
CA GLY A 43 15.32 -6.13 -12.17
C GLY A 43 14.05 -6.71 -11.53
N PRO A 44 13.91 -6.71 -10.18
CA PRO A 44 12.82 -7.32 -9.39
C PRO A 44 11.42 -6.66 -9.54
N GLN A 45 11.12 -5.99 -10.66
CA GLN A 45 10.02 -5.02 -10.77
C GLN A 45 8.71 -5.59 -11.34
N GLY A 46 8.78 -6.63 -12.19
CA GLY A 46 7.61 -7.44 -12.55
C GLY A 46 7.15 -8.37 -11.41
N ALA A 47 7.92 -8.44 -10.32
CA ALA A 47 7.60 -9.29 -9.17
C ALA A 47 6.45 -8.72 -8.32
N ALA A 48 6.29 -7.40 -8.24
CA ALA A 48 5.27 -6.78 -7.40
C ALA A 48 3.84 -7.11 -7.90
N SER A 49 3.60 -7.00 -9.20
CA SER A 49 2.31 -7.38 -9.80
C SER A 49 2.07 -8.89 -9.74
N ALA A 50 3.11 -9.71 -9.90
CA ALA A 50 3.01 -11.16 -9.75
C ALA A 50 2.67 -11.60 -8.32
N LYS A 51 3.27 -10.96 -7.30
CA LYS A 51 2.97 -11.24 -5.88
C LYS A 51 1.57 -10.83 -5.48
N LEU A 52 1.08 -9.70 -5.97
CA LEU A 52 -0.30 -9.26 -5.73
C LEU A 52 -1.32 -10.30 -6.21
N ALA A 53 -1.07 -10.95 -7.35
CA ALA A 53 -1.95 -12.00 -7.87
C ALA A 53 -1.98 -13.27 -6.99
N LEU A 54 -1.04 -13.43 -6.06
CA LEU A 54 -0.97 -14.54 -5.09
C LEU A 54 -1.62 -14.22 -3.74
N VAL A 55 -2.23 -13.03 -3.59
CA VAL A 55 -2.92 -12.63 -2.37
C VAL A 55 -4.37 -13.13 -2.41
N GLU A 56 -4.72 -14.03 -1.49
CA GLU A 56 -6.12 -14.39 -1.26
C GLU A 56 -6.80 -13.34 -0.39
N ILE A 57 -7.99 -12.89 -0.79
CA ILE A 57 -8.78 -11.91 -0.01
C ILE A 57 -9.94 -12.63 0.67
N ALA A 58 -9.94 -12.61 2.01
CA ALA A 58 -10.95 -13.25 2.84
C ALA A 58 -12.37 -12.77 2.50
N PRO A 59 -13.40 -13.60 2.72
CA PRO A 59 -14.79 -13.20 2.50
C PRO A 59 -15.19 -11.96 3.30
N ALA A 60 -15.92 -11.04 2.65
CA ALA A 60 -16.51 -9.89 3.32
C ALA A 60 -17.84 -10.26 3.99
N ARG A 61 -18.22 -9.51 5.03
CA ARG A 61 -19.45 -9.75 5.80
C ARG A 61 -20.57 -8.75 5.52
N ASP A 62 -20.24 -7.66 4.83
CA ASP A 62 -21.16 -6.57 4.53
C ASP A 62 -21.07 -6.17 3.05
N ARG A 63 -22.07 -5.43 2.57
CA ARG A 63 -22.20 -5.03 1.16
C ARG A 63 -20.99 -4.23 0.68
N VAL A 64 -20.57 -3.22 1.45
CA VAL A 64 -19.48 -2.32 1.04
C VAL A 64 -18.15 -3.07 1.09
N GLY A 65 -17.95 -3.92 2.09
CA GLY A 65 -16.82 -4.86 2.14
C GLY A 65 -16.76 -5.78 0.93
N GLN A 66 -17.92 -6.26 0.45
CA GLN A 66 -17.97 -7.09 -0.75
C GLN A 66 -17.61 -6.29 -2.01
N GLU A 67 -18.04 -5.03 -2.13
CA GLU A 67 -17.63 -4.16 -3.24
C GLU A 67 -16.12 -3.90 -3.23
N VAL A 68 -15.55 -3.55 -2.07
CA VAL A 68 -14.09 -3.38 -1.91
C VAL A 68 -13.36 -4.66 -2.28
N ARG A 69 -13.83 -5.81 -1.78
CA ARG A 69 -13.25 -7.13 -2.08
C ARG A 69 -13.29 -7.44 -3.57
N ASN A 70 -14.42 -7.24 -4.23
CA ASN A 70 -14.57 -7.52 -5.67
C ASN A 70 -13.62 -6.67 -6.50
N HIS A 71 -13.54 -5.36 -6.22
CA HIS A 71 -12.59 -4.47 -6.87
C HIS A 71 -11.15 -4.90 -6.61
N LEU A 72 -10.81 -5.27 -5.37
CA LEU A 72 -9.45 -5.68 -5.02
C LEU A 72 -9.03 -6.98 -5.70
N ILE A 73 -9.92 -7.98 -5.78
CA ILE A 73 -9.68 -9.23 -6.54
C ILE A 73 -9.38 -8.89 -8.00
N PHE A 74 -10.20 -8.04 -8.60
CA PHE A 74 -10.01 -7.65 -10.00
C PHE A 74 -8.67 -6.97 -10.21
N LEU A 75 -8.33 -6.00 -9.36
CA LEU A 75 -7.10 -5.20 -9.50
C LEU A 75 -5.82 -5.98 -9.17
N MET A 76 -5.88 -6.96 -8.27
CA MET A 76 -4.72 -7.79 -7.88
C MET A 76 -4.48 -8.94 -8.86
N ALA A 77 -5.53 -9.60 -9.33
CA ALA A 77 -5.43 -10.77 -10.21
C ALA A 77 -5.62 -10.45 -11.70
N GLY A 78 -5.89 -9.19 -12.06
CA GLY A 78 -6.17 -8.79 -13.45
C GLY A 78 -7.43 -9.46 -14.02
N GLY A 79 -8.45 -9.67 -13.19
CA GLY A 79 -9.70 -10.32 -13.58
C GLY A 79 -9.69 -11.85 -13.58
N LYS A 80 -8.58 -12.51 -13.20
CA LYS A 80 -8.49 -13.98 -13.13
C LYS A 80 -9.19 -14.61 -11.91
N GLY A 81 -9.72 -13.79 -10.99
CA GLY A 81 -10.33 -14.27 -9.75
C GLY A 81 -9.32 -14.49 -8.63
N GLN A 82 -9.70 -15.27 -7.62
CA GLN A 82 -8.82 -15.60 -6.49
C GLN A 82 -7.77 -16.65 -6.91
N PRO A 83 -6.53 -16.59 -6.39
CA PRO A 83 -5.52 -17.61 -6.65
C PRO A 83 -5.93 -18.96 -6.07
N ALA A 84 -5.69 -20.05 -6.81
CA ALA A 84 -5.92 -21.41 -6.32
C ALA A 84 -4.93 -21.82 -5.21
N ASN A 85 -3.68 -21.37 -5.33
CA ASN A 85 -2.61 -21.59 -4.36
C ASN A 85 -2.06 -20.23 -3.89
N PRO A 86 -2.70 -19.59 -2.90
CA PRO A 86 -2.24 -18.30 -2.40
C PRO A 86 -0.95 -18.42 -1.59
N ALA A 87 -0.02 -17.49 -1.85
CA ALA A 87 1.16 -17.31 -1.00
C ALA A 87 0.87 -16.40 0.19
N TYR A 88 -0.14 -15.53 0.06
CA TYR A 88 -0.51 -14.56 1.10
C TYR A 88 -2.01 -14.58 1.33
N ARG A 89 -2.43 -14.28 2.55
CA ARG A 89 -3.84 -14.11 2.92
C ARG A 89 -4.06 -12.72 3.47
N MET A 90 -5.06 -12.02 2.94
CA MET A 90 -5.48 -10.71 3.41
C MET A 90 -6.85 -10.79 4.06
N GLN A 91 -6.90 -10.49 5.36
CA GLN A 91 -8.15 -10.26 6.07
C GLN A 91 -8.55 -8.79 5.91
N LEU A 92 -9.81 -8.54 5.55
CA LEU A 92 -10.37 -7.21 5.35
C LEU A 92 -11.59 -7.00 6.24
N SER A 93 -11.62 -5.88 6.96
CA SER A 93 -12.78 -5.40 7.69
C SER A 93 -13.13 -3.99 7.25
N THR A 94 -14.39 -3.77 6.91
CA THR A 94 -14.90 -2.49 6.42
C THR A 94 -15.88 -1.86 7.40
N SER A 95 -15.89 -0.53 7.44
CA SER A 95 -16.89 0.26 8.16
C SER A 95 -17.24 1.49 7.36
N VAL A 96 -18.52 1.87 7.40
CA VAL A 96 -19.07 3.03 6.69
C VAL A 96 -19.55 4.05 7.72
N ARG A 97 -19.26 5.32 7.46
CA ARG A 97 -19.74 6.46 8.24
C ARG A 97 -20.32 7.49 7.30
N ASP A 98 -21.59 7.80 7.49
CA ASP A 98 -22.27 8.87 6.77
C ASP A 98 -22.25 10.14 7.64
N ALA A 99 -21.63 11.20 7.13
CA ALA A 99 -21.68 12.53 7.71
C ALA A 99 -22.63 13.40 6.89
N ARG A 100 -23.78 13.74 7.49
CA ARG A 100 -24.75 14.72 6.96
C ARG A 100 -24.77 15.91 7.90
N ALA A 101 -24.94 17.12 7.35
CA ALA A 101 -25.22 18.28 8.22
C ALA A 101 -26.53 18.05 8.99
N THR A 102 -26.71 18.72 10.13
CA THR A 102 -27.96 18.65 10.89
C THR A 102 -28.99 19.59 10.26
N SER A 103 -30.24 19.14 10.12
CA SER A 103 -31.30 20.01 9.64
C SER A 103 -31.67 21.08 10.67
N VAL A 104 -31.85 22.32 10.22
CA VAL A 104 -32.32 23.42 11.06
C VAL A 104 -33.70 23.84 10.55
N ASN A 105 -34.72 23.39 11.27
CA ASN A 105 -36.12 23.64 10.95
C ASN A 105 -36.73 24.59 11.97
N THR A 106 -37.12 25.78 11.52
CA THR A 106 -37.86 26.77 12.32
C THR A 106 -39.17 27.12 11.60
N ARG A 107 -40.07 27.85 12.27
CA ARG A 107 -41.34 28.29 11.67
C ARG A 107 -41.16 29.19 10.43
N ARG A 108 -39.96 29.76 10.22
CA ARG A 108 -39.67 30.70 9.12
C ARG A 108 -38.64 30.19 8.11
N VAL A 109 -37.84 29.19 8.48
CA VAL A 109 -36.75 28.68 7.63
C VAL A 109 -36.68 27.17 7.78
N ASN A 110 -36.63 26.47 6.66
CA ASN A 110 -36.29 25.06 6.57
C ASN A 110 -34.90 24.96 5.89
N LEU A 111 -33.88 24.56 6.65
CA LEU A 111 -32.53 24.29 6.16
C LEU A 111 -32.26 22.80 6.26
N GLU A 112 -32.75 22.05 5.26
CA GLU A 112 -32.41 20.65 5.09
C GLU A 112 -31.03 20.52 4.42
N PRO A 113 -30.17 19.57 4.85
CA PRO A 113 -28.90 19.30 4.19
C PRO A 113 -29.11 18.90 2.73
N THR A 114 -28.45 19.59 1.81
CA THR A 114 -28.49 19.27 0.37
C THR A 114 -27.31 18.42 -0.07
N ALA A 115 -26.36 18.13 0.82
CA ALA A 115 -25.17 17.33 0.53
C ALA A 115 -24.62 16.64 1.79
N GLY A 116 -23.81 15.59 1.59
CA GLY A 116 -23.16 14.83 2.64
C GLY A 116 -21.86 14.19 2.16
N ILE A 117 -21.14 13.55 3.09
CA ILE A 117 -19.91 12.81 2.81
C ILE A 117 -20.05 11.40 3.38
N VAL A 118 -19.87 10.39 2.53
CA VAL A 118 -19.67 9.00 2.95
C VAL A 118 -18.18 8.79 3.20
N THR A 119 -17.81 8.24 4.35
CA THR A 119 -16.46 7.77 4.64
C THR A 119 -16.46 6.25 4.74
N VAL A 120 -15.75 5.58 3.83
CA VAL A 120 -15.53 4.13 3.89
C VAL A 120 -14.12 3.90 4.42
N ARG A 121 -14.02 3.13 5.51
CA ARG A 121 -12.77 2.75 6.14
C ARG A 121 -12.55 1.25 6.02
N GLY A 122 -11.37 0.85 5.55
CA GLY A 122 -10.91 -0.53 5.47
C GLY A 122 -9.70 -0.76 6.37
N SER A 123 -9.82 -1.71 7.28
CA SER A 123 -8.70 -2.26 8.06
C SER A 123 -8.29 -3.59 7.47
N TYR A 124 -6.99 -3.78 7.23
CA TYR A 124 -6.46 -5.01 6.65
C TYR A 124 -5.36 -5.62 7.53
N VAL A 125 -5.24 -6.94 7.45
CA VAL A 125 -4.12 -7.71 7.98
C VAL A 125 -3.64 -8.64 6.88
N LEU A 126 -2.38 -8.54 6.51
CA LEU A 126 -1.71 -9.37 5.51
C LEU A 126 -0.80 -10.38 6.22
N THR A 127 -0.99 -11.66 5.92
CA THR A 127 -0.22 -12.76 6.49
C THR A 127 0.38 -13.64 5.39
N ASP A 128 1.53 -14.24 5.67
CA ASP A 128 2.04 -15.35 4.88
C ASP A 128 1.11 -16.58 5.03
N ALA A 129 0.81 -17.26 3.92
CA ALA A 129 -0.13 -18.37 3.93
C ALA A 129 0.47 -19.68 4.49
N ALA A 130 1.79 -19.85 4.41
CA ALA A 130 2.48 -21.05 4.88
C ALA A 130 2.85 -20.94 6.37
N SER A 131 3.44 -19.82 6.79
CA SER A 131 3.87 -19.62 8.18
C SER A 131 2.78 -19.03 9.08
N GLY A 132 1.78 -18.35 8.50
CA GLY A 132 0.81 -17.57 9.26
C GLY A 132 1.37 -16.28 9.86
N GLU A 133 2.63 -15.94 9.58
CA GLU A 133 3.27 -14.74 10.10
C GLU A 133 2.62 -13.47 9.53
N ARG A 134 2.44 -12.45 10.38
CA ARG A 134 1.91 -11.17 9.96
C ARG A 134 2.99 -10.37 9.22
N ILE A 135 2.76 -10.13 7.94
CA ILE A 135 3.61 -9.28 7.09
C ILE A 135 3.33 -7.81 7.36
N SER A 136 2.05 -7.41 7.33
CA SER A 136 1.65 -6.03 7.57
C SER A 136 0.20 -5.92 8.05
N ALA A 137 -0.15 -4.80 8.66
CA ALA A 137 -1.52 -4.47 9.00
C ALA A 137 -1.70 -2.95 8.99
N GLY A 138 -2.91 -2.48 8.71
CA GLY A 138 -3.18 -1.06 8.71
C GLY A 138 -4.62 -0.71 8.42
N THR A 139 -4.91 0.59 8.51
CA THR A 139 -6.24 1.13 8.23
C THR A 139 -6.11 2.25 7.21
N ARG A 140 -7.02 2.25 6.22
CA ARG A 140 -7.16 3.29 5.21
C ARG A 140 -8.61 3.73 5.13
N ALA A 141 -8.84 4.97 4.72
CA ALA A 141 -10.19 5.49 4.55
C ALA A 141 -10.26 6.38 3.31
N VAL A 142 -11.41 6.34 2.65
CA VAL A 142 -11.72 7.19 1.51
C VAL A 142 -13.05 7.89 1.78
N GLN A 143 -13.13 9.14 1.35
CA GLN A 143 -14.33 9.97 1.45
C GLN A 143 -14.91 10.20 0.05
N ALA A 144 -16.23 10.08 -0.06
CA ALA A 144 -16.97 10.39 -1.28
C ALA A 144 -18.12 11.37 -0.94
N PRO A 145 -18.10 12.61 -1.48
CA PRO A 145 -19.21 13.54 -1.34
C PRO A 145 -20.40 13.11 -2.19
N TYR A 146 -21.61 13.50 -1.79
CA TYR A 146 -22.84 13.23 -2.54
C TYR A 146 -23.91 14.28 -2.27
N ASP A 147 -24.86 14.41 -3.21
CA ASP A 147 -26.00 15.30 -3.08
C ASP A 147 -27.21 14.59 -2.45
N LEU A 148 -27.96 15.32 -1.63
CA LEU A 148 -29.22 14.89 -1.02
C LEU A 148 -30.40 15.58 -1.73
N PRO A 149 -30.97 14.96 -2.77
CA PRO A 149 -32.23 15.42 -3.33
C PRO A 149 -33.39 15.18 -2.35
N ILE A 150 -34.44 15.99 -2.49
CA ILE A 150 -35.67 15.93 -1.66
C ILE A 150 -36.44 14.61 -1.88
N GLN A 151 -36.23 13.95 -3.03
CA GLN A 151 -36.82 12.65 -3.33
C GLN A 151 -36.06 11.54 -2.59
N GLU A 152 -36.72 10.89 -1.62
CA GLU A 152 -36.12 9.88 -0.75
C GLU A 152 -35.42 8.73 -1.50
N PHE A 153 -36.03 8.22 -2.56
CA PHE A 153 -35.39 7.16 -3.36
C PHE A 153 -34.11 7.66 -4.02
N ALA A 154 -34.13 8.88 -4.55
CA ALA A 154 -32.96 9.49 -5.16
C ALA A 154 -31.87 9.75 -4.11
N ALA A 155 -32.22 10.18 -2.89
CA ALA A 155 -31.28 10.37 -1.79
C ALA A 155 -30.61 9.05 -1.37
N LEU A 156 -31.38 7.98 -1.23
CA LEU A 156 -30.84 6.64 -0.94
C LEU A 156 -29.90 6.14 -2.05
N ARG A 157 -30.24 6.42 -3.32
CA ARG A 157 -29.38 6.07 -4.46
C ARG A 157 -28.10 6.90 -4.50
N SER A 158 -28.16 8.19 -4.14
CA SER A 158 -26.97 9.05 -4.03
C SER A 158 -25.98 8.53 -2.99
N VAL A 159 -26.46 8.16 -1.80
CA VAL A 159 -25.62 7.57 -0.75
C VAL A 159 -24.97 6.28 -1.23
N ARG A 160 -25.77 5.36 -1.80
CA ARG A 160 -25.24 4.08 -2.30
C ARG A 160 -24.20 4.28 -3.40
N ASN A 161 -24.42 5.23 -4.31
CA ASN A 161 -23.43 5.56 -5.33
C ASN A 161 -22.12 6.09 -4.72
N ALA A 162 -22.20 6.90 -3.67
CA ALA A 162 -21.02 7.40 -2.96
C ALA A 162 -20.26 6.27 -2.25
N GLU A 163 -20.97 5.34 -1.61
CA GLU A 163 -20.38 4.13 -1.03
C GLU A 163 -19.63 3.31 -2.09
N ASP A 164 -20.24 3.07 -3.26
CA ASP A 164 -19.63 2.28 -4.34
C ASP A 164 -18.37 2.95 -4.92
N ARG A 165 -18.40 4.28 -5.06
CA ARG A 165 -17.20 5.05 -5.47
C ARG A 165 -16.11 4.96 -4.41
N ALA A 166 -16.43 5.21 -3.14
CA ALA A 166 -15.47 5.13 -2.06
C ALA A 166 -14.89 3.71 -1.89
N ALA A 167 -15.69 2.66 -2.12
CA ALA A 167 -15.24 1.28 -2.10
C ALA A 167 -14.20 0.99 -3.19
N ARG A 168 -14.44 1.46 -4.42
CA ARG A 168 -13.49 1.32 -5.54
C ARG A 168 -12.16 2.01 -5.27
N GLU A 169 -12.22 3.26 -4.83
CA GLU A 169 -11.04 4.05 -4.49
C GLU A 169 -10.27 3.46 -3.30
N LEU A 170 -10.98 2.94 -2.30
CA LEU A 170 -10.35 2.25 -1.18
C LEU A 170 -9.64 0.97 -1.63
N ALA A 171 -10.19 0.22 -2.60
CA ALA A 171 -9.53 -0.95 -3.16
C ALA A 171 -8.24 -0.58 -3.90
N GLU A 172 -8.23 0.52 -4.68
CA GLU A 172 -7.01 1.02 -5.33
C GLU A 172 -5.94 1.42 -4.31
N LEU A 173 -6.35 2.15 -3.26
CA LEU A 173 -5.44 2.56 -2.20
C LEU A 173 -4.87 1.35 -1.43
N LEU A 174 -5.71 0.36 -1.10
CA LEU A 174 -5.27 -0.86 -0.44
C LEU A 174 -4.32 -1.66 -1.33
N ARG A 175 -4.59 -1.78 -2.64
CA ARG A 175 -3.68 -2.43 -3.59
C ARG A 175 -2.32 -1.79 -3.58
N LEU A 176 -2.26 -0.46 -3.62
CA LEU A 176 -1.00 0.30 -3.59
C LEU A 176 -0.19 -0.02 -2.32
N VAL A 177 -0.84 0.06 -1.17
CA VAL A 177 -0.19 -0.18 0.13
C VAL A 177 0.27 -1.62 0.26
N VAL A 178 -0.57 -2.61 -0.10
CA VAL A 178 -0.22 -4.03 -0.03
C VAL A 178 0.97 -4.34 -0.94
N ALA A 179 1.00 -3.78 -2.14
CA ALA A 179 2.13 -3.94 -3.06
C ALA A 179 3.44 -3.43 -2.44
N GLN A 180 3.40 -2.24 -1.81
CA GLN A 180 4.55 -1.66 -1.14
C GLN A 180 5.03 -2.51 0.04
N GLU A 181 4.12 -3.00 0.88
CA GLU A 181 4.45 -3.84 2.03
C GLU A 181 5.05 -5.19 1.61
N LEU A 182 4.55 -5.80 0.54
CA LEU A 182 5.10 -7.04 -0.02
C LEU A 182 6.51 -6.85 -0.56
N GLU A 183 6.78 -5.75 -1.26
CA GLU A 183 8.12 -5.43 -1.75
C GLU A 183 9.09 -5.16 -0.59
N LYS A 184 8.66 -4.42 0.43
CA LYS A 184 9.46 -4.16 1.63
C LYS A 184 9.79 -5.45 2.39
N ALA A 185 8.80 -6.33 2.59
CA ALA A 185 8.99 -7.61 3.27
C ALA A 185 9.99 -8.49 2.51
N THR A 186 9.92 -8.52 1.18
CA THR A 186 10.87 -9.27 0.34
C THR A 186 12.29 -8.73 0.49
N SER A 187 12.48 -7.40 0.45
CA SER A 187 13.81 -6.80 0.62
C SER A 187 14.42 -7.08 2.00
N THR A 188 13.59 -7.17 3.03
CA THR A 188 14.04 -7.49 4.40
C THR A 188 14.46 -8.95 4.51
N ALA A 189 13.73 -9.85 3.84
CA ALA A 189 14.10 -11.27 3.78
C ALA A 189 15.42 -11.51 3.04
N GLU A 190 15.67 -10.78 1.94
CA GLU A 190 16.90 -10.88 1.16
C GLU A 190 18.10 -10.18 1.84
N ALA A 191 17.86 -9.15 2.65
CA ALA A 191 18.88 -8.47 3.44
C ALA A 191 19.27 -9.23 4.73
N ARG A 192 18.53 -10.28 5.12
CA ARG A 192 18.96 -11.18 6.19
C ARG A 192 20.15 -11.97 5.64
N PRO A 193 21.36 -11.87 6.25
CA PRO A 193 22.52 -12.55 5.69
C PRO A 193 22.20 -14.04 5.63
N ALA A 194 22.19 -14.61 4.41
CA ALA A 194 22.49 -16.01 4.26
C ALA A 194 23.84 -16.22 4.96
N ALA A 195 23.93 -17.17 5.91
CA ALA A 195 25.16 -17.46 6.64
C ALA A 195 26.32 -17.53 5.64
N THR A 196 27.17 -16.51 5.65
CA THR A 196 28.13 -16.24 4.57
C THR A 196 29.55 -16.59 4.98
N SER A 197 29.74 -17.05 6.22
CA SER A 197 30.99 -17.61 6.69
C SER A 197 30.83 -19.09 7.03
N PRO A 198 31.78 -19.96 6.60
CA PRO A 198 31.84 -21.36 7.04
C PRO A 198 31.86 -21.49 8.57
N GLU A 199 32.41 -20.49 9.28
CA GLU A 199 32.47 -20.44 10.74
C GLU A 199 31.10 -20.29 11.40
N GLU A 200 30.19 -19.48 10.84
CA GLU A 200 28.81 -19.36 11.37
C GLU A 200 28.00 -20.64 11.18
N VAL A 201 28.22 -21.34 10.06
CA VAL A 201 27.56 -22.63 9.80
C VAL A 201 28.05 -23.67 10.82
N GLU A 202 29.37 -23.78 11.05
CA GLU A 202 29.91 -24.66 12.08
C GLU A 202 29.42 -24.33 13.50
N ASP A 203 29.22 -23.05 13.82
CA ASP A 203 28.76 -22.62 15.14
C ASP A 203 27.25 -22.88 15.35
N ILE A 204 26.46 -22.97 14.27
CA ILE A 204 25.06 -23.42 14.30
C ILE A 204 24.99 -24.93 14.53
N TRP A 205 25.74 -25.73 13.76
CA TRP A 205 25.79 -27.20 13.94
C TRP A 205 26.32 -27.58 15.33
N ARG A 206 27.36 -26.89 15.83
CA ARG A 206 27.92 -27.12 17.17
C ARG A 206 26.94 -26.80 18.30
N ARG A 207 26.02 -25.85 18.11
CA ARG A 207 24.96 -25.55 19.08
C ARG A 207 23.82 -26.56 19.03
N GLU A 208 23.47 -27.07 17.84
CA GLU A 208 22.52 -28.19 17.70
C GLU A 208 23.03 -29.48 18.32
N ASP A 209 24.32 -29.81 18.16
CA ASP A 209 24.95 -30.99 18.78
C ASP A 209 25.09 -30.86 20.32
N ALA A 210 25.07 -29.63 20.85
CA ALA A 210 25.14 -29.36 22.28
C ALA A 210 23.77 -29.40 22.99
N GLU A 211 22.67 -29.43 22.24
CA GLU A 211 21.29 -29.49 22.74
C GLU A 211 20.67 -30.90 22.66
N GLU A 212 21.44 -31.98 22.51
CA GLU A 212 20.96 -33.33 22.85
C GLU A 212 21.03 -33.54 24.37
N PRO A 213 19.91 -33.48 25.14
CA PRO A 213 19.93 -34.04 26.47
C PRO A 213 19.83 -35.56 26.32
N LEU A 214 20.74 -36.25 26.99
CA LEU A 214 20.72 -37.67 27.28
C LEU A 214 19.29 -38.19 27.54
N LEU A 215 18.67 -38.80 26.53
CA LEU A 215 17.55 -39.72 26.73
C LEU A 215 18.14 -41.09 27.05
N GLN A 216 18.34 -41.33 28.35
CA GLN A 216 18.16 -42.66 28.95
C GLN A 216 16.69 -42.89 29.26
#